data_AF-T0PPV8-F1
#
_entry.id   AF-T0PPV8-F1
#
_cell.length_a   1.000
_cell.length_b   1.000
_cell.length_c   1.000
_cell.angle_alpha   90.00
_cell.angle_beta   90.00
_cell.angle_gamma   90.00
#
_symmetry.space_group_name_H-M   'P 1'
#
loop_
_entity.id
_entity.type
_entity.pdbx_description
1 polymer ?
#
loop_
_entity_poly.entity_id
_entity_poly.type
_entity_poly.pdbx_seq_one_letter_code
_entity_poly.pdbx_strand_id
1 'polypeptide(L)'
;MAPYEVTALDVWALTITISAQSLPIWQLGYSAGFASYSVGMGLVGLAYICLISCLGELMSAFPFAGGAYGLARCTLGFSVGFLVAICEIK
;
A
#
# COMPACT_ATOMS: atom_id res chain seq x y z
N MET A 1 -0.49 30.36 11.03
CA MET A 1 -0.71 28.93 11.33
C MET A 1 0.66 28.31 11.50
N ALA A 2 0.96 27.74 12.67
CA ALA A 2 2.17 26.95 12.83
C ALA A 2 2.06 25.69 11.94
N PRO A 3 3.15 25.23 11.30
CA PRO A 3 3.13 24.00 10.53
C PRO A 3 2.80 22.82 11.46
N TYR A 4 1.92 21.93 11.01
CA TYR A 4 1.63 20.68 11.71
C TYR A 4 2.83 19.74 11.53
N GLU A 5 3.34 19.22 12.64
CA GLU A 5 4.39 18.19 12.62
C GLU A 5 3.74 16.81 12.66
N VAL A 6 3.98 16.03 11.61
CA VAL A 6 3.48 14.66 11.49
C VAL A 6 4.16 13.80 12.55
N THR A 7 3.37 13.16 13.41
CA THR A 7 3.90 12.22 14.40
C THR A 7 3.80 10.78 13.91
N ALA A 8 4.61 9.88 14.45
CA ALA A 8 4.53 8.46 14.15
C ALA A 8 3.15 7.85 14.49
N LEU A 9 2.46 8.43 15.48
CA LEU A 9 1.10 8.01 15.86
C LEU A 9 0.07 8.32 14.77
N ASP A 10 0.20 9.48 14.10
CA ASP A 10 -0.70 9.86 13.00
C ASP A 10 -0.55 8.90 11.81
N VAL A 11 0.70 8.55 11.47
CA VAL A 11 1.02 7.59 10.41
C VAL A 11 0.49 6.19 10.74
N TRP A 12 0.66 5.76 12.00
CA TRP A 12 0.13 4.48 12.46
C TRP A 12 -1.39 4.44 12.42
N ALA A 13 -2.07 5.47 12.93
CA ALA A 13 -3.53 5.55 12.96
C ALA A 13 -4.11 5.55 11.54
N LEU A 14 -3.49 6.27 10.60
CA LEU A 14 -3.89 6.28 9.19
C LEU A 14 -3.74 4.88 8.56
N THR A 15 -2.67 4.16 8.87
CA THR A 15 -2.45 2.80 8.35
C THR A 15 -3.50 1.81 8.87
N ILE A 16 -3.89 1.91 10.15
CA ILE A 16 -4.93 1.07 10.74
C ILE A 16 -6.29 1.32 10.09
N THR A 17 -6.64 2.59 9.83
CA THR A 17 -7.92 2.93 9.19
C THR A 17 -8.02 2.42 7.75
N ILE A 18 -6.93 2.45 6.98
CA ILE A 18 -6.89 1.83 5.64
C ILE A 18 -7.05 0.30 5.72
N SER A 19 -6.37 -0.33 6.68
CA SER A 19 -6.41 -1.79 6.88
C SER A 19 -7.78 -2.28 7.35
N ALA A 20 -8.59 -1.43 7.98
CA ALA A 20 -9.95 -1.78 8.39
C ALA A 20 -10.87 -2.08 7.19
N GLN A 21 -10.52 -1.62 5.98
CA GLN A 21 -11.32 -1.89 4.77
C GLN A 21 -11.30 -3.38 4.38
N SER A 22 -10.30 -4.16 4.82
CA SER A 22 -10.20 -5.60 4.53
C SER A 22 -10.85 -6.51 5.59
N LEU A 23 -11.50 -5.97 6.63
CA LEU A 23 -12.15 -6.77 7.67
C LEU A 23 -13.15 -7.83 7.16
N PRO A 24 -13.99 -7.60 6.13
CA PRO A 24 -14.91 -8.63 5.66
C PRO A 24 -14.24 -9.76 4.86
N ILE A 25 -13.02 -9.58 4.34
CA ILE A 25 -12.37 -10.57 3.47
C ILE A 25 -11.62 -11.66 4.24
N TRP A 26 -11.34 -11.47 5.54
CA TRP A 26 -10.55 -12.44 6.32
C TRP A 26 -11.19 -13.82 6.32
N GLN A 27 -12.53 -13.86 6.27
CA GLN A 27 -13.31 -15.10 6.44
C GLN A 27 -13.04 -16.07 5.29
N LEU A 28 -12.79 -15.53 4.10
CA LEU A 28 -12.39 -16.31 2.94
C LEU A 28 -10.97 -16.85 3.10
N GLY A 29 -10.05 -16.07 3.66
CA GLY A 29 -8.68 -16.51 3.93
C GLY A 29 -8.59 -17.66 4.95
N TYR A 30 -9.41 -17.59 6.01
CA TYR A 30 -9.45 -18.64 7.04
C TYR A 30 -10.04 -19.96 6.54
N SER A 31 -10.81 -19.96 5.44
CA SER A 31 -11.36 -21.18 4.85
C SER A 31 -10.28 -22.13 4.30
N ALA A 32 -9.09 -21.61 3.98
CA ALA A 32 -7.96 -22.41 3.50
C ALA A 32 -7.23 -23.19 4.62
N GLY A 33 -7.56 -22.93 5.90
CA GLY A 33 -6.92 -23.52 7.09
C GLY A 33 -5.99 -22.54 7.82
N PHE A 34 -5.77 -22.77 9.12
CA PHE A 34 -5.00 -21.85 9.98
C PHE A 34 -3.52 -21.75 9.57
N ALA A 35 -2.88 -22.89 9.28
CA ALA A 35 -1.45 -22.93 8.97
C ALA A 35 -1.12 -22.33 7.59
N SER A 36 -1.94 -22.60 6.58
CA SER A 36 -1.81 -22.02 5.24
C SER A 36 -2.06 -20.51 5.27
N TYR A 37 -3.08 -20.07 6.03
CA TYR A 37 -3.38 -18.65 6.21
C TYR A 37 -2.26 -17.90 6.95
N SER A 38 -1.69 -18.47 8.02
CA SER A 38 -0.63 -17.80 8.79
C SER A 38 0.67 -17.65 8.00
N VAL A 39 1.06 -18.66 7.22
CA VAL A 39 2.22 -18.59 6.32
C VAL A 39 1.98 -17.56 5.22
N GLY A 40 0.79 -17.55 4.62
CA GLY A 40 0.42 -16.55 3.60
C GLY A 40 0.46 -15.13 4.15
N MET A 41 -0.12 -14.89 5.32
CA MET A 41 -0.09 -13.60 6.01
C MET A 41 1.34 -13.14 6.31
N GLY A 42 2.22 -14.04 6.75
CA GLY A 42 3.62 -13.74 6.99
C GLY A 42 4.36 -13.30 5.72
N LEU A 43 4.15 -14.02 4.61
CA LEU A 43 4.80 -13.72 3.33
C LEU A 43 4.32 -12.39 2.74
N VAL A 44 3.00 -12.16 2.73
CA VAL A 44 2.43 -10.89 2.26
C VAL A 44 2.85 -9.73 3.16
N GLY A 45 2.91 -9.94 4.48
CA GLY A 45 3.40 -8.93 5.43
C GLY A 45 4.84 -8.51 5.16
N LEU A 46 5.75 -9.46 4.90
CA LEU A 46 7.14 -9.16 4.55
C LEU A 46 7.25 -8.42 3.21
N ALA A 47 6.48 -8.84 2.21
CA ALA A 47 6.42 -8.14 0.92
C ALA A 47 5.90 -6.70 1.09
N TYR A 48 4.91 -6.49 1.96
CA TYR A 48 4.35 -5.17 2.26
C TYR A 48 5.36 -4.25 2.96
N ILE A 49 6.15 -4.75 3.91
CA ILE A 49 7.23 -3.98 4.54
C ILE A 49 8.24 -3.52 3.50
N CYS A 50 8.70 -4.44 2.63
CA CYS A 50 9.62 -4.12 1.54
C CYS A 50 9.04 -3.05 0.60
N LEU A 51 7.76 -3.20 0.21
CA LEU A 51 7.06 -2.26 -0.64
C LEU A 51 7.01 -0.85 -0.03
N ILE A 52 6.62 -0.72 1.26
CA ILE A 52 6.57 0.57 1.95
C ILE A 52 7.96 1.19 2.05
N SER A 53 8.99 0.41 2.35
CA SER A 53 10.37 0.93 2.41
C SER A 53 10.80 1.53 1.06
N CYS A 54 10.53 0.84 -0.05
CA CYS A 54 10.81 1.38 -1.38
C CYS A 54 9.96 2.61 -1.71
N LEU A 55 8.68 2.61 -1.36
CA LEU A 55 7.79 3.76 -1.58
C LEU A 55 8.20 4.97 -0.74
N GLY A 56 8.65 4.77 0.49
CA GLY A 56 9.15 5.83 1.36
C GLY A 56 10.35 6.55 0.75
N GLU A 57 11.33 5.78 0.23
CA GLU A 57 12.48 6.33 -0.48
C GLU A 57 12.06 7.14 -1.71
N LEU A 58 11.15 6.59 -2.54
CA LEU A 58 10.67 7.27 -3.75
C LEU A 58 9.90 8.57 -3.45
N MET A 59 9.05 8.56 -2.43
CA MET A 59 8.24 9.73 -2.05
C MET A 59 9.09 10.81 -1.36
N SER A 60 10.23 10.45 -0.77
CA SER A 60 11.18 11.44 -0.24
C SER A 60 11.87 12.26 -1.34
N ALA A 61 12.11 11.64 -2.50
CA ALA A 61 12.77 12.28 -3.64
C ALA A 61 11.84 13.22 -4.41
N PHE A 62 10.53 12.94 -4.45
CA PHE A 62 9.56 13.73 -5.19
C PHE A 62 8.18 13.75 -4.52
N PRO A 63 7.61 14.93 -4.24
CA PRO A 63 6.24 15.06 -3.77
C PRO A 63 5.26 14.81 -4.92
N PHE A 64 4.94 13.54 -5.18
CA PHE A 64 3.97 13.14 -6.21
C PHE A 64 2.55 13.04 -5.63
N ALA A 65 1.66 13.95 -6.06
CA ALA A 65 0.23 13.86 -5.77
C ALA A 65 -0.52 12.86 -6.68
N GLY A 66 0.19 12.16 -7.58
CA GLY A 66 -0.40 11.35 -8.65
C GLY A 66 -0.68 9.88 -8.32
N GLY A 67 -0.39 9.42 -7.10
CA GLY A 67 -0.60 8.03 -6.68
C GLY A 67 0.18 7.00 -7.52
N ALA A 68 -0.25 5.73 -7.47
CA ALA A 68 0.42 4.63 -8.19
C ALA A 68 0.43 4.83 -9.71
N TYR A 69 -0.63 5.40 -10.29
CA TYR A 69 -0.70 5.75 -11.71
C TYR A 69 0.37 6.79 -12.09
N GLY A 70 0.47 7.89 -11.34
CA GLY A 70 1.46 8.93 -11.58
C GLY A 70 2.89 8.40 -11.47
N LEU A 71 3.15 7.56 -10.45
CA LEU A 71 4.45 6.91 -10.25
C LEU A 71 4.82 5.98 -11.41
N ALA A 72 3.88 5.16 -11.89
CA ALA A 72 4.11 4.27 -13.03
C ALA A 72 4.42 5.03 -14.32
N ARG A 73 3.78 6.19 -14.52
CA ARG A 73 4.04 7.07 -15.69
C ARG A 73 5.42 7.71 -15.66
N CYS A 74 5.88 8.12 -14.48
CA CYS A 74 7.19 8.74 -14.31
C CYS A 74 8.35 7.74 -14.40
N THR A 75 8.13 6.46 -14.10
CA THR A 75 9.19 5.44 -14.02
C THR A 75 9.22 4.48 -15.21
N LEU A 76 8.06 4.05 -15.71
CA LEU A 76 7.92 2.97 -16.70
C LEU A 76 7.32 3.45 -18.04
N GLY A 77 6.94 4.72 -18.13
CA GLY A 77 6.48 5.36 -19.37
C GLY A 77 4.98 5.22 -19.65
N PHE A 78 4.57 5.52 -20.89
CA PHE A 78 3.18 5.78 -21.22
C PHE A 78 2.26 4.56 -21.05
N SER A 79 2.63 3.44 -21.66
CA SER A 79 1.77 2.26 -21.78
C SER A 79 1.57 1.54 -20.44
N VAL A 80 2.62 1.46 -19.62
CA VAL A 80 2.56 0.76 -18.33
C VAL A 80 1.69 1.52 -17.32
N GLY A 81 1.73 2.86 -17.34
CA GLY A 81 0.83 3.64 -16.49
C GLY A 81 -0.64 3.38 -16.80
N PHE A 82 -1.04 3.21 -18.07
CA PHE A 82 -2.42 2.86 -18.41
C PHE A 82 -2.84 1.50 -17.85
N LEU A 83 -1.96 0.49 -17.90
CA LEU A 83 -2.23 -0.81 -17.30
C LEU A 83 -2.47 -0.71 -15.79
N VAL A 84 -1.64 0.07 -15.09
CA VAL A 84 -1.82 0.32 -13.65
C VAL A 84 -3.15 1.04 -13.37
N ALA A 85 -3.52 2.05 -14.17
CA ALA A 85 -4.79 2.75 -14.00
C ALA A 85 -6.01 1.84 -14.14
N ILE A 86 -6.00 0.88 -15.08
CA ILE A 86 -7.11 -0.05 -15.27
C ILE A 86 -7.22 -1.00 -14.07
N CYS A 87 -6.09 -1.39 -13.47
CA CYS A 87 -6.07 -2.22 -12.26
C CYS A 87 -6.53 -1.47 -10.98
N GLU A 88 -6.49 -0.15 -10.98
CA GLU A 88 -6.98 0.70 -9.87
C GLU A 88 -8.51 0.91 -9.93
N ILE A 89 -9.17 0.57 -11.04
CA ILE A 89 -10.62 0.69 -11.18
C ILE A 89 -11.29 -0.39 -10.32
N LYS A 90 -11.93 0.07 -9.24
CA LYS A 90 -12.80 -0.70 -8.36
C LYS A 90 -14.20 -0.87 -8.94
#